data_AF-A0A6L5DYV9-F1
#
_entry.id   AF-A0A6L5DYV9-F1
#
_cell.length_a   1.000
_cell.length_b   1.000
_cell.length_c   1.000
_cell.angle_alpha   90.00
_cell.angle_beta   90.00
_cell.angle_gamma   90.00
#
_symmetry.space_group_name_H-M   'P 1'
#
loop_
_entity.id
_entity.type
_entity.pdbx_description
1 polymer ?
#
loop_
_entity_poly.entity_id
_entity_poly.type
_entity_poly.pdbx_seq_one_letter_code
_entity_poly.pdbx_strand_id
1 'polypeptide(L)'
;MRLLIIYCTVLILANIISCRNQSESYDIKGKWYSFSRKDGYVEYYINSDTVHPYMHVMGNMFPQKYIIKGDTIQYFHSDYKATIINNTDSIFIFNSNSRSDTLIRLNDTILTFFEIKNENDSIIKEFHSNFKERAHISWIKHGYITEEELKKSFLDKN
;
A
#
# COMPACT_ATOMS: atom_id res chain seq x y z
N MET A 1 18.27 -34.80 -40.08
CA MET A 1 17.07 -34.92 -39.24
C MET A 1 17.38 -34.94 -37.74
N ARG A 2 18.27 -35.81 -37.22
CA ARG A 2 18.60 -35.88 -35.78
C ARG A 2 19.20 -34.59 -35.17
N LEU A 3 20.09 -33.90 -35.90
CA LEU A 3 20.67 -32.62 -35.46
C LEU A 3 19.64 -31.49 -35.32
N LEU A 4 18.62 -31.47 -36.19
CA LEU A 4 17.56 -30.47 -36.16
C LEU A 4 16.67 -30.63 -34.92
N ILE A 5 16.38 -31.89 -34.55
CA ILE A 5 15.57 -32.23 -33.38
C ILE A 5 16.29 -31.83 -32.08
N ILE A 6 17.60 -32.10 -31.99
CA ILE A 6 18.42 -31.71 -30.83
C ILE A 6 18.42 -30.18 -30.67
N TYR A 7 18.59 -29.45 -31.77
CA TYR A 7 18.61 -27.98 -31.76
C TYR A 7 17.26 -27.39 -31.31
N CYS A 8 16.15 -27.94 -31.78
CA CYS A 8 14.81 -27.56 -31.32
C CYS A 8 14.59 -27.85 -29.83
N THR A 9 15.03 -29.01 -29.32
CA THR A 9 14.88 -29.32 -27.88
C THR A 9 15.71 -28.40 -26.98
N VAL A 10 16.92 -28.02 -27.40
CA VAL A 10 17.78 -27.08 -26.64
C VAL A 10 17.17 -25.69 -26.60
N LEU A 11 16.62 -25.20 -27.73
CA LEU A 11 15.93 -23.91 -27.78
C LEU A 11 14.66 -23.87 -26.91
N ILE A 12 13.87 -24.95 -26.91
CA ILE A 12 12.67 -25.05 -26.06
C ILE A 12 13.06 -25.04 -24.58
N LEU A 13 14.07 -25.83 -24.19
CA LEU A 13 14.55 -25.87 -22.80
C LEU A 13 15.14 -24.52 -22.36
N ALA A 14 15.89 -23.83 -23.22
CA ALA A 14 16.43 -22.50 -22.93
C ALA A 14 15.33 -21.45 -22.70
N ASN A 15 14.23 -21.51 -23.47
CA ASN A 15 13.10 -20.61 -23.29
C ASN A 15 12.29 -20.91 -22.02
N ILE A 16 12.11 -22.20 -21.67
CA ILE A 16 11.41 -22.60 -20.43
C ILE A 16 12.19 -22.16 -19.18
N ILE A 17 13.52 -22.26 -19.20
CA ILE A 17 14.39 -21.81 -18.10
C ILE A 17 14.40 -20.28 -18.00
N SER A 18 14.40 -19.57 -19.14
CA SER A 18 14.36 -18.10 -19.19
C SER A 18 13.04 -17.53 -18.63
N CYS A 19 11.90 -18.13 -18.95
CA CYS A 19 10.59 -17.69 -18.41
C CYS A 19 10.47 -17.87 -16.88
N ARG A 20 11.20 -18.82 -16.27
CA ARG A 20 11.12 -19.06 -14.82
C ARG A 20 11.86 -18.03 -13.96
N ASN A 21 12.77 -17.27 -14.54
CA ASN A 21 13.66 -16.36 -13.82
C ASN A 21 13.34 -14.88 -14.02
N GLN A 22 12.19 -14.56 -14.63
CA GLN A 22 11.73 -13.18 -14.67
C GLN A 22 11.21 -12.85 -13.27
N SER A 23 12.08 -12.29 -12.43
CA SER A 23 11.66 -11.74 -11.14
C SER A 23 10.59 -10.69 -11.43
N GLU A 24 9.34 -10.97 -11.06
CA GLU A 24 8.28 -9.98 -11.14
C GLU A 24 8.73 -8.75 -10.33
N SER A 25 8.96 -7.66 -11.05
CA SER A 25 9.21 -6.36 -10.45
C SER A 25 7.86 -5.81 -9.99
N TYR A 26 7.52 -6.02 -8.72
CA TYR A 26 6.30 -5.44 -8.13
C TYR A 26 6.46 -3.92 -8.01
N ASP A 27 5.81 -3.16 -8.89
CA ASP A 27 5.72 -1.71 -8.75
C ASP A 27 4.65 -1.35 -7.73
N ILE A 28 5.08 -1.21 -6.47
CA ILE A 28 4.23 -0.80 -5.36
C ILE A 28 4.21 0.71 -5.14
N LYS A 29 4.88 1.49 -5.99
CA LYS A 29 4.96 2.95 -5.84
C LYS A 29 3.58 3.56 -6.06
N GLY A 30 3.36 4.69 -5.39
CA GLY A 30 2.15 5.48 -5.52
C GLY A 30 1.43 5.70 -4.20
N LYS A 31 0.16 6.04 -4.32
CA LYS A 31 -0.71 6.43 -3.20
C LYS A 31 -1.60 5.27 -2.84
N TRP A 32 -1.65 4.95 -1.56
CA TRP A 32 -2.42 3.82 -1.05
C TRP A 32 -3.14 4.20 0.22
N TYR A 33 -4.19 3.47 0.55
CA TYR A 33 -4.75 3.48 1.89
C TYR A 33 -4.94 2.07 2.40
N SER A 34 -4.85 1.89 3.71
CA SER A 34 -5.38 0.71 4.38
C SER A 34 -6.39 1.10 5.42
N PHE A 35 -7.10 0.08 5.88
CA PHE A 35 -8.08 0.23 6.91
C PHE A 35 -8.11 -1.02 7.79
N SER A 36 -8.01 -0.84 9.10
CA SER A 36 -8.25 -1.92 10.06
C SER A 36 -8.91 -1.40 11.33
N ARG A 37 -9.56 -2.30 12.07
CA ARG A 37 -10.16 -1.94 13.37
C ARG A 37 -9.13 -1.45 14.39
N LYS A 38 -7.89 -1.96 14.30
CA LYS A 38 -6.82 -1.66 15.26
C LYS A 38 -6.14 -0.33 14.94
N ASP A 39 -5.75 -0.16 13.69
CA ASP A 39 -4.88 0.94 13.25
C ASP A 39 -5.70 2.10 12.64
N GLY A 40 -7.00 1.88 12.38
CA GLY A 40 -7.91 2.84 11.77
C GLY A 40 -7.66 2.98 10.26
N TYR A 41 -8.03 4.14 9.73
CA TYR A 41 -7.70 4.54 8.36
C TYR A 41 -6.28 5.11 8.30
N VAL A 42 -5.50 4.65 7.32
CA VAL A 42 -4.12 5.08 7.11
C VAL A 42 -3.89 5.34 5.62
N GLU A 43 -3.26 6.46 5.29
CA GLU A 43 -2.80 6.75 3.93
C GLU A 43 -1.28 6.59 3.84
N TYR A 44 -0.82 6.07 2.71
CA TYR A 44 0.58 5.82 2.43
C TYR A 44 0.96 6.47 1.12
N TYR A 45 2.10 7.15 1.13
CA TYR A 45 2.84 7.47 -0.09
C TYR A 45 4.07 6.58 -0.16
N ILE A 46 4.18 5.77 -1.21
CA ILE A 46 5.28 4.84 -1.42
C ILE A 46 6.11 5.32 -2.62
N ASN A 47 7.40 5.58 -2.39
CA ASN A 47 8.36 5.91 -3.45
C ASN A 47 9.35 4.75 -3.68
N SER A 48 10.53 4.99 -4.23
CA SER A 48 11.49 3.94 -4.58
C SER A 48 12.08 3.16 -3.41
N ASP A 49 12.18 3.76 -2.23
CA ASP A 49 12.90 3.18 -1.10
C ASP A 49 12.25 3.45 0.26
N THR A 50 11.21 4.28 0.30
CA THR A 50 10.54 4.70 1.53
C THR A 50 9.01 4.66 1.41
N VAL A 51 8.39 4.34 2.54
CA VAL A 51 6.94 4.44 2.78
C VAL A 51 6.70 5.58 3.77
N HIS A 52 5.76 6.46 3.44
CA HIS A 52 5.37 7.62 4.26
C HIS A 52 3.92 7.44 4.73
N PRO A 53 3.70 6.96 5.98
CA PRO A 53 2.36 6.78 6.52
C PRO A 53 1.81 8.06 7.15
N TYR A 54 0.53 8.32 6.94
CA TYR A 54 -0.26 9.28 7.69
C TYR A 54 -1.48 8.56 8.28
N MET A 55 -1.50 8.41 9.60
CA MET A 55 -2.52 7.66 10.33
C MET A 55 -3.58 8.57 10.94
N HIS A 56 -4.84 8.14 10.92
CA HIS A 56 -5.90 8.88 11.58
C HIS A 56 -5.67 9.05 13.10
N VAL A 57 -5.04 8.08 13.76
CA VAL A 57 -4.84 8.09 15.22
C VAL A 57 -3.52 8.76 15.63
N MET A 58 -2.50 8.74 14.76
CA MET A 58 -1.14 9.19 15.11
C MET A 58 -0.63 10.36 14.24
N GLY A 59 -1.39 10.77 13.22
CA GLY A 59 -0.97 11.78 12.26
C GLY A 59 0.22 11.32 11.40
N ASN A 60 1.13 12.26 11.13
CA ASN A 60 2.31 12.02 10.30
C ASN A 60 3.33 11.13 11.03
N MET A 61 3.68 9.99 10.43
CA MET A 61 4.66 9.08 10.99
C MET A 61 6.03 9.24 10.33
N PHE A 62 7.07 8.72 10.99
CA PHE A 62 8.40 8.67 10.41
C PHE A 62 8.41 7.80 9.14
N PRO A 63 9.08 8.25 8.06
CA PRO A 63 9.25 7.46 6.86
C PRO A 63 9.98 6.14 7.16
N GLN A 64 9.51 5.05 6.56
CA GLN A 64 10.09 3.72 6.75
C GLN A 64 10.80 3.29 5.48
N LYS A 65 12.11 3.03 5.59
CA LYS A 65 12.88 2.44 4.49
C LYS A 65 12.48 0.99 4.27
N TYR A 66 12.36 0.58 3.02
CA TYR A 66 12.03 -0.80 2.66
C TYR A 66 12.86 -1.30 1.48
N ILE A 67 12.91 -2.62 1.36
CA ILE A 67 13.42 -3.33 0.18
C ILE A 67 12.37 -4.35 -0.27
N ILE A 68 12.36 -4.61 -1.58
CA ILE A 68 11.59 -5.72 -2.16
C ILE A 68 12.57 -6.80 -2.62
N LYS A 69 12.30 -8.04 -2.23
CA LYS A 69 13.03 -9.23 -2.66
C LYS A 69 12.03 -10.26 -3.16
N GLY A 70 11.90 -10.39 -4.48
CA GLY A 70 10.82 -11.19 -5.08
C GLY A 70 9.46 -10.59 -4.74
N ASP A 71 8.57 -11.41 -4.19
CA ASP A 71 7.24 -11.01 -3.72
C ASP A 71 7.25 -10.46 -2.29
N THR A 72 8.40 -10.31 -1.63
CA THR A 72 8.44 -9.94 -0.22
C THR A 72 8.91 -8.50 -0.03
N ILE A 73 8.13 -7.69 0.70
CA ILE A 73 8.57 -6.40 1.26
C ILE A 73 9.14 -6.60 2.67
N GLN A 74 10.27 -5.95 2.94
CA GLN A 74 10.90 -5.91 4.26
C GLN A 74 11.29 -4.47 4.62
N TYR A 75 10.91 -4.02 5.82
CA TYR A 75 11.35 -2.72 6.36
C TYR A 75 12.69 -2.84 7.10
N PHE A 76 13.57 -1.85 6.97
CA PHE A 76 14.97 -1.94 7.42
C PHE A 76 15.13 -2.03 8.95
N HIS A 77 14.22 -1.45 9.72
CA HIS A 77 14.29 -1.41 11.18
C HIS A 77 13.17 -2.22 11.84
N SER A 78 12.64 -3.19 11.11
CA SER A 78 11.58 -4.06 11.59
C SER A 78 11.82 -5.49 11.14
N ASP A 79 11.51 -6.45 12.01
CA ASP A 79 11.37 -7.85 11.59
C ASP A 79 10.12 -8.08 10.74
N TYR A 80 9.34 -7.03 10.49
CA TYR A 80 8.21 -7.06 9.59
C TYR A 80 8.66 -7.40 8.17
N LYS A 81 8.16 -8.55 7.73
CA LYS A 81 8.19 -9.00 6.34
C LYS A 81 6.77 -9.32 5.91
N ALA A 82 6.46 -9.00 4.67
CA ALA A 82 5.17 -9.37 4.13
C ALA A 82 5.25 -9.71 2.65
N THR A 83 4.43 -10.67 2.24
CA THR A 83 4.25 -11.04 0.84
C THR A 83 3.29 -10.08 0.17
N ILE A 84 3.69 -9.55 -0.98
CA ILE A 84 2.96 -8.70 -1.90
C ILE A 84 2.21 -9.62 -2.84
N ILE A 85 0.88 -9.56 -2.80
CA ILE A 85 0.05 -10.06 -3.90
C ILE A 85 -0.53 -8.84 -4.60
N ASN A 86 -0.06 -8.57 -5.81
CA ASN A 86 -0.55 -7.45 -6.59
C ASN A 86 -1.83 -7.86 -7.32
N ASN A 87 -2.88 -7.10 -7.10
CA ASN A 87 -4.09 -7.10 -7.90
C ASN A 87 -4.27 -5.65 -8.40
N THR A 88 -4.81 -5.46 -9.59
CA THR A 88 -4.76 -4.20 -10.36
C THR A 88 -4.94 -2.93 -9.52
N ASP A 89 -5.89 -2.94 -8.57
CA ASP A 89 -6.20 -1.79 -7.71
C ASP A 89 -5.89 -2.01 -6.21
N SER A 90 -5.25 -3.12 -5.85
CA SER A 90 -4.95 -3.46 -4.45
C SER A 90 -3.69 -4.30 -4.30
N ILE A 91 -2.84 -3.94 -3.33
CA ILE A 91 -1.77 -4.79 -2.86
C ILE A 91 -2.23 -5.46 -1.57
N PHE A 92 -2.26 -6.79 -1.58
CA PHE A 92 -2.35 -7.54 -0.34
C PHE A 92 -0.96 -7.69 0.26
N ILE A 93 -0.83 -7.34 1.53
CA ILE A 93 0.38 -7.44 2.32
C ILE A 93 0.14 -8.49 3.41
N PHE A 94 0.60 -9.72 3.17
CA PHE A 94 0.45 -10.83 4.12
C PHE A 94 1.69 -10.99 4.99
N ASN A 95 1.56 -10.85 6.31
CA ASN A 95 2.62 -11.19 7.25
C ASN A 95 2.36 -12.56 7.91
N SER A 96 3.42 -13.35 8.07
CA SER A 96 3.51 -14.61 8.82
C SER A 96 2.84 -14.64 10.20
N ASN A 97 2.71 -13.50 10.88
CA ASN A 97 2.07 -13.38 12.20
C ASN A 97 0.53 -13.19 12.14
N SER A 98 -0.13 -13.69 11.08
CA SER A 98 -1.59 -13.56 10.85
C SER A 98 -2.09 -12.12 10.67
N ARG A 99 -1.19 -11.16 10.43
CA ARG A 99 -1.56 -9.80 10.03
C ARG A 99 -1.63 -9.75 8.50
N SER A 100 -2.83 -9.74 7.96
CA SER A 100 -3.08 -9.37 6.57
C SER A 100 -3.48 -7.90 6.55
N ASP A 101 -2.76 -7.08 5.80
CA ASP A 101 -3.21 -5.74 5.45
C ASP A 101 -3.52 -5.69 3.95
N THR A 102 -4.49 -4.86 3.58
CA THR A 102 -4.82 -4.62 2.18
C THR A 102 -4.61 -3.15 1.92
N LEU A 103 -3.60 -2.84 1.11
CA LEU A 103 -3.42 -1.52 0.54
C LEU A 103 -4.31 -1.41 -0.68
N ILE A 104 -5.20 -0.44 -0.68
CA ILE A 104 -6.07 -0.11 -1.81
C ILE A 104 -5.51 1.14 -2.47
N ARG A 105 -5.43 1.13 -3.80
CA ARG A 105 -4.89 2.26 -4.57
C ARG A 105 -5.75 3.50 -4.32
N LEU A 106 -5.11 4.60 -3.91
CA LEU A 106 -5.76 5.91 -3.91
C LEU A 106 -5.71 6.47 -5.33
N ASN A 107 -6.72 7.26 -5.69
CA ASN A 107 -6.68 8.02 -6.93
C ASN A 107 -5.48 8.98 -6.90
N ASP A 108 -4.72 9.04 -7.99
CA ASP A 108 -3.53 9.89 -8.09
C ASP A 108 -3.83 11.38 -7.92
N THR A 109 -5.08 11.81 -8.12
CA THR A 109 -5.52 13.19 -7.84
C THR A 109 -5.63 13.52 -6.35
N ILE A 110 -5.67 12.52 -5.47
CA ILE A 110 -5.76 12.73 -4.03
C ILE A 110 -4.41 13.22 -3.51
N LEU A 111 -4.42 14.36 -2.84
CA LEU A 111 -3.23 14.89 -2.17
C LEU A 111 -2.95 14.09 -0.90
N THR A 112 -1.76 13.51 -0.80
CA THR A 112 -1.26 12.86 0.43
C THR A 112 -0.48 13.86 1.28
N PHE A 113 -0.36 13.59 2.59
CA PHE A 113 0.40 14.45 3.50
C PHE A 113 1.85 14.68 3.02
N PHE A 114 2.48 13.66 2.44
CA PHE A 114 3.85 13.74 1.91
C PHE A 114 4.02 14.79 0.80
N GLU A 115 2.97 15.05 0.02
CA GLU A 115 3.01 15.96 -1.11
C GLU A 115 2.82 17.43 -0.71
N ILE A 116 2.39 17.69 0.52
CA ILE A 116 2.22 19.04 1.07
C ILE A 116 3.60 19.62 1.39
N LYS A 117 4.25 20.17 0.36
CA LYS A 117 5.52 20.86 0.50
C LYS A 117 5.28 22.30 0.97
N ASN A 118 5.92 22.67 2.08
CA ASN A 118 5.86 23.97 2.72
C ASN A 118 4.48 24.32 3.30
N GLU A 119 4.51 24.78 4.55
CA GLU A 119 3.40 24.95 5.48
C GLU A 119 2.38 26.02 5.05
N ASN A 120 1.64 25.79 3.95
CA ASN A 120 0.44 26.57 3.68
C ASN A 120 -0.69 26.03 4.55
N ASP A 121 -1.01 26.75 5.62
CA ASP A 121 -2.08 26.42 6.57
C ASP A 121 -3.42 26.09 5.90
N SER A 122 -3.73 26.72 4.76
CA SER A 122 -4.97 26.44 4.03
C SER A 122 -4.96 25.05 3.42
N ILE A 123 -3.84 24.64 2.81
CA ILE A 123 -3.71 23.32 2.17
C ILE A 123 -3.68 22.23 3.25
N ILE A 124 -3.02 22.48 4.38
CA ILE A 124 -3.00 21.54 5.51
C ILE A 124 -4.41 21.35 6.08
N LYS A 125 -5.17 22.43 6.27
CA LYS A 125 -6.56 22.35 6.73
C LYS A 125 -7.45 21.59 5.75
N GLU A 126 -7.33 21.89 4.46
CA GLU A 126 -8.07 21.17 3.41
C GLU A 126 -7.72 19.68 3.39
N PHE A 127 -6.42 19.34 3.49
CA PHE A 127 -5.96 17.97 3.60
C PHE A 127 -6.59 17.27 4.81
N HIS A 128 -6.54 17.87 6.01
CA HIS A 128 -7.12 17.25 7.21
C HIS A 128 -8.63 17.02 7.07
N SER A 129 -9.35 17.99 6.51
CA SER A 129 -10.79 17.85 6.25
C SER A 129 -11.06 16.68 5.30
N ASN A 130 -10.38 16.64 4.16
CA ASN A 130 -10.58 15.60 3.15
C ASN A 130 -10.13 14.21 3.64
N PHE A 131 -9.02 14.15 4.39
CA PHE A 131 -8.53 12.92 5.01
C PHE A 131 -9.55 12.36 6.00
N LYS A 132 -10.10 13.23 6.87
CA LYS A 132 -11.12 12.85 7.85
C LYS A 132 -12.38 12.30 7.17
N GLU A 133 -12.84 12.94 6.11
CA GLU A 133 -13.97 12.47 5.32
C GLU A 133 -13.72 11.07 4.74
N ARG A 134 -12.54 10.82 4.14
CA ARG A 134 -12.18 9.50 3.61
C ARG A 134 -12.08 8.44 4.72
N ALA A 135 -11.54 8.81 5.87
CA ALA A 135 -11.50 7.93 7.04
C ALA A 135 -12.93 7.54 7.46
N HIS A 136 -13.83 8.51 7.58
CA HIS A 136 -15.24 8.30 7.92
C HIS A 136 -15.96 7.38 6.93
N ILE A 137 -15.83 7.65 5.64
CA ILE A 137 -16.37 6.80 4.57
C ILE A 137 -15.86 5.37 4.72
N SER A 138 -14.57 5.20 5.04
CA SER A 138 -13.98 3.88 5.25
C SER A 138 -14.56 3.16 6.48
N TRP A 139 -14.79 3.87 7.59
CA TRP A 139 -15.42 3.30 8.78
C TRP A 139 -16.84 2.79 8.51
N ILE A 140 -17.64 3.57 7.77
CA ILE A 140 -19.01 3.22 7.39
C ILE A 140 -19.01 2.07 6.39
N LYS A 141 -18.20 2.15 5.33
CA LYS A 141 -18.10 1.14 4.27
C LYS A 141 -17.79 -0.25 4.82
N HIS A 142 -16.99 -0.33 5.87
CA HIS A 142 -16.63 -1.61 6.50
C HIS A 142 -17.51 -1.98 7.71
N GLY A 143 -18.60 -1.23 7.96
CA GLY A 143 -19.65 -1.58 8.93
C GLY A 143 -19.25 -1.40 10.40
N TYR A 144 -18.24 -0.58 10.69
CA TYR A 144 -17.76 -0.39 12.07
C TYR A 144 -18.56 0.68 12.84
N ILE A 145 -19.06 1.68 12.13
CA ILE A 145 -19.98 2.71 12.63
C ILE A 145 -21.02 3.00 11.55
N THR A 146 -22.21 3.37 11.96
CA THR A 146 -23.24 3.93 11.08
C THR A 146 -23.01 5.41 10.84
N GLU A 147 -23.63 5.97 9.78
CA GLU A 147 -23.64 7.43 9.56
C GLU A 147 -24.19 8.20 10.77
N GLU A 148 -25.21 7.65 11.43
CA GLU A 148 -25.84 8.26 12.60
C GLU A 148 -24.93 8.21 13.84
N GLU A 149 -24.17 7.13 14.03
CA GLU A 149 -23.15 7.05 15.08
C GLU A 149 -21.99 7.99 14.81
N LEU A 150 -21.58 8.13 13.54
CA LEU A 150 -20.52 9.04 13.13
C LEU A 150 -20.88 10.50 13.47
N LYS A 151 -22.09 10.95 13.08
CA LYS A 151 -22.63 12.30 13.40
C LYS A 151 -22.66 12.59 14.91
N LYS A 152 -22.74 11.55 15.73
CA LYS A 152 -22.77 11.64 17.21
C LYS A 152 -21.40 11.41 17.85
N SER A 153 -20.40 10.99 17.08
CA SER A 153 -19.10 10.57 17.59
C SER A 153 -18.16 11.74 17.88
N PHE A 154 -17.16 11.49 18.73
CA PHE A 154 -16.06 12.41 18.99
C PHE A 154 -15.17 12.66 17.76
N LEU A 155 -15.35 11.92 16.67
CA LEU A 155 -14.61 12.18 15.44
C LEU A 155 -14.96 13.56 14.89
N ASP A 156 -16.19 14.07 15.12
CA ASP A 156 -16.59 15.45 14.81
C ASP A 156 -16.29 16.49 15.90
N LYS A 157 -15.73 16.10 17.03
CA LYS A 157 -15.31 17.03 18.08
C LYS A 157 -13.86 17.44 17.88
N ASN A 158 -13.60 18.27 16.87
CA ASN A 158 -12.43 19.16 16.75
C ASN A 158 -12.75 20.30 15.80
#